data_AF-A0A838VU63-F1
#
_entry.id   AF-A0A838VU63-F1
#
_cell.length_a   1.000
_cell.length_b   1.000
_cell.length_c   1.000
_cell.angle_alpha   90.00
_cell.angle_beta   90.00
_cell.angle_gamma   90.00
#
_symmetry.space_group_name_H-M   'P 1'
#
loop_
_entity.id
_entity.type
_entity.pdbx_description
1 polymer ?
#
loop_
_entity_poly.entity_id
_entity_poly.type
_entity_poly.pdbx_seq_one_letter_code
_entity_poly.pdbx_strand_id
1 'polypeptide(L)' 'MNTRLDVESAIKQLPESEVHNLAKWLQEYLDDMWDSQVEADLASGKLARLIAQAETDIATNNVIHLNEVLGDG' A
#
# COMPACT_ATOMS: atom_id res chain seq x y z
N MET A 1 6.89 3.41 28.38
CA MET A 1 6.48 2.47 27.34
C MET A 1 5.04 2.82 27.02
N ASN A 2 4.78 3.57 25.95
CA ASN A 2 3.41 3.93 25.60
C ASN A 2 2.74 2.72 24.96
N THR A 3 1.59 2.34 25.48
CA THR A 3 0.78 1.29 24.88
C THR A 3 0.01 1.85 23.68
N ARG A 4 -0.44 0.99 22.76
CA ARG A 4 -1.26 1.41 21.62
C ARG A 4 -2.46 2.27 22.06
N LEU A 5 -3.05 1.93 23.20
CA LEU A 5 -4.18 2.64 23.80
C LEU A 5 -3.83 4.07 24.22
N ASP A 6 -2.60 4.31 24.68
CA ASP A 6 -2.13 5.65 25.06
C ASP A 6 -1.98 6.53 23.82
N VAL A 7 -1.50 5.97 22.71
CA VAL A 7 -1.37 6.68 21.41
C VAL A 7 -2.76 6.98 20.84
N GLU A 8 -3.67 6.02 20.80
CA GLU A 8 -5.05 6.22 20.34
C GLU A 8 -5.77 7.30 21.18
N SER A 9 -5.54 7.31 22.49
CA SER A 9 -6.13 8.30 23.39
C SER A 9 -5.55 9.71 23.15
N ALA A 10 -4.26 9.81 22.89
CA ALA A 10 -3.62 11.08 22.54
C ALA A 10 -4.16 11.63 21.20
N ILE A 11 -4.36 10.76 20.20
CA ILE A 11 -4.93 11.16 18.89
C ILE A 11 -6.34 11.72 19.05
N LYS A 12 -7.17 11.12 19.92
CA LYS A 12 -8.53 11.61 20.21
C LYS A 12 -8.58 12.97 20.90
N GLN A 13 -7.48 13.42 21.52
CA GLN A 13 -7.39 14.73 22.16
C GLN A 13 -6.87 15.82 21.21
N LEU A 14 -6.42 15.46 20.02
CA LEU A 14 -5.92 16.42 19.04
C LEU A 14 -7.08 17.20 18.38
N PRO A 15 -6.87 18.48 18.03
CA PRO A 15 -7.76 19.20 17.14
C PRO A 15 -7.89 18.48 15.79
N GLU A 16 -9.04 18.63 15.15
CA GLU A 16 -9.34 17.97 13.88
C GLU A 16 -8.28 18.24 12.79
N SER A 17 -7.75 19.46 12.71
CA SER A 17 -6.69 19.82 11.76
C SER A 17 -5.39 19.03 12.00
N GLU A 18 -5.03 18.82 13.26
CA GLU A 18 -3.84 18.05 13.65
C GLU A 18 -4.04 16.56 13.38
N VAL A 19 -5.26 16.04 13.58
CA VAL A 19 -5.59 14.64 13.21
C VAL A 19 -5.44 14.42 11.71
N HIS A 20 -5.90 15.35 10.87
CA HIS A 20 -5.74 15.25 9.42
C HIS A 20 -4.26 15.31 9.00
N ASN A 21 -3.47 16.21 9.60
CA ASN A 21 -2.03 16.29 9.34
C ASN A 21 -1.32 14.99 9.76
N LEU A 22 -1.67 14.45 10.93
CA LEU A 22 -1.12 13.19 11.43
C LEU A 22 -1.51 12.01 10.53
N ALA A 23 -2.76 11.96 10.06
CA ALA A 23 -3.21 10.93 9.15
C ALA A 23 -2.44 10.96 7.83
N LYS A 24 -2.19 12.15 7.27
CA LYS A 24 -1.39 12.32 6.06
C LYS A 24 0.05 11.81 6.27
N TRP A 25 0.70 12.25 7.34
CA TRP A 25 2.06 11.81 7.64
C TRP A 25 2.14 10.29 7.88
N LEU A 26 1.15 9.72 8.57
CA LEU A 26 1.11 8.28 8.83
C LEU A 26 0.94 7.49 7.53
N GLN A 27 0.14 7.99 6.58
CA GLN A 27 0.00 7.38 5.27
C GLN A 27 1.35 7.38 4.53
N GLU A 28 2.04 8.52 4.47
CA GLU A 28 3.36 8.62 3.84
C GLU A 28 4.36 7.65 4.48
N TYR A 29 4.37 7.55 5.81
CA TYR A 29 5.22 6.59 6.52
C TYR A 29 4.89 5.13 6.20
N LEU A 30 3.61 4.78 6.08
CA LEU A 30 3.18 3.44 5.72
C LEU A 30 3.50 3.10 4.26
N ASP A 31 3.39 4.09 3.37
CA ASP A 31 3.77 3.96 1.96
C ASP A 31 5.28 3.68 1.83
N ASP A 32 6.14 4.45 2.52
CA ASP A 32 7.59 4.24 2.54
C ASP A 32 7.99 2.84 3.09
N MET A 33 7.29 2.39 4.14
CA MET A 33 7.47 1.05 4.70
C MET A 33 7.07 -0.03 3.69
N TRP A 34 5.98 0.19 2.95
CA TRP A 34 5.50 -0.73 1.94
C TRP A 34 6.48 -0.82 0.77
N ASP A 35 6.99 0.30 0.27
CA ASP A 35 8.01 0.35 -0.78
C ASP A 35 9.24 -0.47 -0.38
N SER A 36 9.75 -0.24 0.83
CA SER A 36 10.90 -0.98 1.37
C SER A 36 10.65 -2.49 1.44
N GLN A 37 9.43 -2.90 1.82
CA GLN A 37 9.04 -4.31 1.87
C GLN A 37 8.94 -4.93 0.47
N VAL A 38 8.39 -4.19 -0.50
CA VAL A 38 8.28 -4.64 -1.90
C VAL A 38 9.67 -4.83 -2.51
N GLU A 39 10.59 -3.89 -2.28
CA GLU A 39 11.98 -4.02 -2.73
C GLU A 39 12.67 -5.26 -2.14
N ALA A 40 12.49 -5.51 -0.86
CA ALA A 40 13.04 -6.70 -0.19
C ALA A 40 12.42 -8.01 -0.73
N ASP A 41 11.10 -8.02 -0.94
CA ASP A 41 10.39 -9.16 -1.51
C ASP A 41 10.80 -9.43 -2.97
N LEU A 42 11.08 -8.38 -3.75
CA LEU A 42 11.63 -8.49 -5.09
C LEU A 42 13.06 -9.06 -5.06
N ALA A 43 13.93 -8.50 -4.22
CA ALA A 43 15.33 -8.94 -4.09
C ALA A 43 15.45 -10.39 -3.60
N SER A 44 14.53 -10.84 -2.73
CA SER A 44 14.48 -12.22 -2.26
C SER A 44 13.91 -13.21 -3.29
N GLY A 45 13.41 -12.73 -4.43
CA GLY A 45 12.79 -13.56 -5.47
C GLY A 45 11.39 -14.06 -5.11
N LYS A 46 10.81 -13.61 -4.00
CA LYS A 46 9.46 -14.00 -3.56
C LYS A 46 8.39 -13.60 -4.58
N LEU A 47 8.59 -12.49 -5.28
CA LEU A 47 7.69 -12.01 -6.33
C LEU A 47 7.88 -12.70 -7.68
N ALA A 48 8.93 -13.52 -7.87
CA ALA A 48 9.24 -14.13 -9.16
C ALA A 48 8.09 -15.00 -9.70
N ARG A 49 7.39 -15.72 -8.82
CA ARG A 49 6.22 -16.52 -9.21
C ARG A 49 5.06 -15.65 -9.71
N LEU A 50 4.84 -14.50 -9.09
CA LEU A 50 3.77 -13.57 -9.46
C LEU A 50 4.08 -12.90 -10.81
N ILE A 51 5.36 -12.55 -11.04
CA ILE A 51 5.83 -12.01 -12.32
C ILE A 51 5.62 -13.02 -13.44
N ALA A 52 6.08 -14.26 -13.26
CA ALA A 52 5.91 -15.32 -14.26
C ALA A 52 4.44 -15.61 -14.58
N GLN A 53 3.57 -15.55 -13.57
CA GLN A 53 2.13 -15.68 -13.76
C GLN A 53 1.58 -14.53 -14.60
N ALA A 54 1.92 -13.28 -14.26
CA ALA A 54 1.50 -12.11 -15.01
C ALA A 54 1.98 -12.13 -16.47
N GLU A 55 3.22 -12.52 -16.72
CA GLU A 55 3.77 -12.71 -18.07
C GLU A 55 2.98 -13.76 -18.86
N THR A 56 2.60 -14.87 -18.22
CA THR A 56 1.76 -15.92 -18.84
C THR A 56 0.37 -15.40 -19.18
N ASP A 57 -0.25 -14.65 -18.27
CA ASP A 57 -1.59 -14.09 -18.49
C ASP A 57 -1.57 -13.07 -19.63
N ILE A 58 -0.54 -12.23 -19.72
CA ILE A 58 -0.32 -11.32 -20.86
C ILE A 58 -0.14 -12.12 -22.17
N ALA A 59 0.71 -13.15 -22.17
CA ALA A 59 0.99 -13.94 -23.37
C ALA A 59 -0.22 -14.75 -23.86
N THR A 60 -1.11 -15.14 -22.96
CA THR A 60 -2.33 -15.90 -23.27
C THR A 60 -3.56 -15.01 -23.51
N ASN A 61 -3.37 -13.68 -23.52
CA ASN A 61 -4.43 -12.68 -23.65
C ASN A 61 -5.53 -12.83 -22.57
N ASN A 62 -5.13 -13.31 -21.38
CA ASN A 62 -5.94 -13.37 -20.17
C ASN A 62 -5.77 -12.07 -19.35
N VAL A 63 -5.86 -10.93 -20.02
CA VAL A 63 -5.74 -9.59 -19.44
C VAL A 63 -6.91 -8.74 -19.88
N ILE A 64 -7.43 -7.93 -18.96
CA ILE A 64 -8.48 -6.95 -19.25
C ILE A 64 -7.80 -5.57 -19.32
N HIS A 65 -8.20 -4.74 -20.28
CA HIS A 65 -7.66 -3.39 -20.37
C HIS A 65 -8.07 -2.57 -19.14
N LEU A 66 -7.13 -1.77 -18.62
CA LEU A 66 -7.39 -0.94 -17.44
C LEU A 66 -8.62 -0.03 -17.63
N ASN A 67 -8.82 0.53 -18.82
CA ASN A 67 -9.97 1.37 -19.15
C ASN A 67 -11.31 0.60 -19.10
N GLU A 68 -11.29 -0.70 -19.40
CA GLU A 68 -12.47 -1.58 -19.31
C GLU A 68 -12.80 -1.90 -17.84
N VAL A 69 -11.80 -1.93 -16.96
CA VAL A 69 -11.97 -2.17 -15.52
C VAL A 69 -12.37 -0.90 -14.76
N LEU A 70 -11.73 0.24 -15.06
CA LEU A 70 -11.97 1.52 -14.39
C LEU A 70 -13.27 2.21 -14.85
N GLY A 71 -13.87 1.72 -15.94
CA GLY A 71 -15.14 2.21 -16.43
C GLY A 71 -15.05 3.64 -16.95
N ASP A 72 -14.09 3.90 -17.85
CA ASP A 72 -14.04 5.18 -18.55
C ASP A 72 -15.19 5.26 -19.57
N GLY A 73 -16.30 5.84 -19.12
CA GLY A 73 -17.40 6.41 -19.89
C GLY A 73 -17.81 7.75 -19.31
#